data_AF-A0A7S3PND8-F1
#
_entry.id   AF-A0A7S3PND8-F1
#
_cell.length_a   1.000
_cell.length_b   1.000
_cell.length_c   1.000
_cell.angle_alpha   90.00
_cell.angle_beta   90.00
_cell.angle_gamma   90.00
#
_symmetry.space_group_name_H-M   'P 1'
#
loop_
_entity.id
_entity.type
_entity.pdbx_description
1 polymer ?
#
loop_
_entity_poly.entity_id
_entity_poly.type
_entity_poly.pdbx_seq_one_letter_code
_entity_poly.pdbx_strand_id
1 'polypeptide(L)'
;MYLTNHHHDAEEKKYFPWIATKQKLPEKINTDHKALVTKMDELSNLGKAITKTSDEAAAQNNYTQMKPKLDEFITMMGEHLKEEEEVTPEILRKNFTAEGEAEQVQKIVKSLGISGNKKFLPLIYEAIQDWNGSEKAKAFRASLPPPVRFLWWVNWDRAYVKYHKGLLIQVRPDALK
;
A
#
# COMPACT_ATOMS: atom_id res chain seq x y z
N MET A 1 -5.90 -2.78 -6.93
CA MET A 1 -6.79 -2.61 -5.76
C MET A 1 -6.65 -3.69 -4.70
N TYR A 2 -6.39 -4.96 -5.06
CA TYR A 2 -6.13 -6.02 -4.06
C TYR A 2 -5.12 -5.65 -2.95
N LEU A 3 -4.03 -4.93 -3.30
CA LEU A 3 -2.99 -4.57 -2.32
C LEU A 3 -3.46 -3.53 -1.31
N THR A 4 -4.14 -2.48 -1.78
CA THR A 4 -4.68 -1.43 -0.90
C THR A 4 -5.80 -1.97 -0.02
N ASN A 5 -6.66 -2.87 -0.53
CA ASN A 5 -7.65 -3.55 0.31
C ASN A 5 -6.96 -4.42 1.38
N HIS A 6 -5.87 -5.12 1.04
CA HIS A 6 -5.13 -5.90 2.01
C HIS A 6 -4.47 -5.03 3.10
N HIS A 7 -3.93 -3.87 2.72
CA HIS A 7 -3.33 -2.92 3.63
C HIS A 7 -4.34 -2.45 4.69
N HIS A 8 -5.49 -1.91 4.27
CA HIS A 8 -6.55 -1.51 5.20
C HIS A 8 -7.08 -2.69 6.03
N ASP A 9 -7.23 -3.88 5.43
CA ASP A 9 -7.60 -5.09 6.18
C ASP A 9 -6.57 -5.45 7.26
N ALA A 10 -5.28 -5.30 6.98
CA ALA A 10 -4.22 -5.59 7.93
C ALA A 10 -4.22 -4.60 9.09
N GLU A 11 -4.52 -3.34 8.82
CA GLU A 11 -4.66 -2.30 9.83
C GLU A 11 -5.86 -2.59 10.73
N GLU A 12 -7.06 -2.67 10.15
CA GLU A 12 -8.31 -2.85 10.88
C GLU A 12 -8.38 -4.16 11.67
N LYS A 13 -7.82 -5.25 11.13
CA LYS A 13 -7.96 -6.59 11.74
C LYS A 13 -6.78 -6.97 12.62
N LYS A 14 -5.64 -6.28 12.53
CA LYS A 14 -4.42 -6.67 13.24
C LYS A 14 -3.71 -5.51 13.90
N TYR A 15 -3.36 -4.49 13.13
CA TYR A 15 -2.47 -3.44 13.62
C TYR A 15 -3.17 -2.49 14.58
N PHE A 16 -4.29 -1.91 14.17
CA PHE A 16 -5.09 -1.00 14.98
C PHE A 16 -5.66 -1.66 16.25
N PRO A 17 -6.18 -2.91 16.21
CA PRO A 17 -6.55 -3.62 17.43
C PRO A 17 -5.38 -3.79 18.41
N TRP A 18 -4.16 -4.05 17.92
CA TRP A 18 -2.99 -4.15 18.78
C TRP A 18 -2.60 -2.79 19.38
N ILE A 19 -2.63 -1.72 18.60
CA ILE A 19 -2.39 -0.35 19.09
C ILE A 19 -3.43 0.03 20.17
N ALA A 20 -4.70 -0.32 19.93
CA ALA A 20 -5.82 -0.08 20.84
C ALA A 20 -5.67 -0.74 22.22
N THR A 21 -4.77 -1.73 22.37
CA THR A 21 -4.46 -2.32 23.69
C THR A 21 -3.75 -1.35 24.64
N LYS A 22 -3.16 -0.27 24.13
CA LYS A 22 -2.46 0.75 24.93
C LYS A 22 -3.06 2.14 24.78
N GLN A 23 -3.62 2.49 23.61
CA GLN A 23 -4.19 3.81 23.37
C GLN A 23 -5.33 3.75 22.36
N LYS A 24 -6.46 4.42 22.65
CA LYS A 24 -7.57 4.57 21.71
C LYS A 24 -7.11 5.38 20.49
N LEU A 25 -7.33 4.85 19.29
CA LEU A 25 -7.11 5.54 18.03
C LEU A 25 -8.23 6.56 17.75
N PRO A 26 -7.94 7.66 17.02
CA PRO A 26 -8.98 8.57 16.53
C PRO A 26 -10.04 7.83 15.70
N GLU A 27 -11.31 8.19 15.88
CA GLU A 27 -12.43 7.53 15.17
C GLU A 27 -12.41 7.78 13.66
N LYS A 28 -11.76 8.86 13.23
CA LYS A 28 -11.65 9.25 11.82
C LYS A 28 -10.84 8.24 11.00
N ILE A 29 -9.73 7.73 11.53
CA ILE A 29 -8.85 6.75 10.85
C ILE A 29 -9.66 5.54 10.35
N ASN A 30 -10.50 4.95 11.21
CA ASN A 30 -11.30 3.77 10.84
C ASN A 30 -12.49 4.11 9.93
N THR A 31 -13.01 5.34 10.02
CA THR A 31 -14.18 5.75 9.23
C THR A 31 -13.79 5.99 7.77
N ASP A 32 -12.61 6.58 7.54
CA ASP A 32 -12.09 6.92 6.22
C ASP A 32 -11.77 5.65 5.39
N HIS A 33 -11.31 4.56 6.02
CA HIS A 33 -11.05 3.27 5.34
C HIS A 33 -12.26 2.75 4.56
N LYS A 34 -13.47 2.82 5.13
CA LYS A 34 -14.69 2.33 4.46
C LYS A 34 -15.01 3.13 3.21
N ALA A 35 -14.87 4.45 3.28
CA ALA A 35 -15.11 5.33 2.14
C ALA A 35 -14.08 5.10 1.03
N LEU A 36 -12.80 4.95 1.39
CA LEU A 36 -11.71 4.66 0.46
C LEU A 36 -11.89 3.33 -0.26
N VAL A 37 -12.19 2.26 0.48
CA VAL A 37 -12.44 0.92 -0.10
C VAL A 37 -13.63 0.94 -1.06
N THR A 38 -14.71 1.63 -0.68
CA THR A 38 -15.88 1.79 -1.57
C THR A 38 -15.51 2.50 -2.87
N LYS A 39 -14.77 3.62 -2.79
CA LYS A 39 -14.32 4.37 -3.96
C LYS A 39 -13.39 3.53 -4.84
N MET A 40 -12.53 2.71 -4.23
CA MET A 40 -11.69 1.78 -4.98
C MET A 40 -12.52 0.76 -5.75
N ASP A 41 -13.55 0.18 -5.15
CA ASP A 41 -14.40 -0.79 -5.85
C ASP A 41 -15.12 -0.15 -7.04
N GLU A 42 -15.60 1.09 -6.90
CA GLU A 42 -16.16 1.87 -8.01
C GLU A 42 -15.14 2.03 -9.16
N LEU A 43 -13.93 2.49 -8.85
CA LEU A 43 -12.85 2.65 -9.82
C LEU A 43 -12.44 1.31 -10.45
N SER A 44 -12.45 0.21 -9.68
CA SER A 44 -12.18 -1.14 -10.18
C SER A 44 -13.22 -1.54 -11.23
N ASN A 45 -14.48 -1.27 -10.94
CA ASN A 45 -15.59 -1.63 -11.81
C ASN A 45 -15.57 -0.82 -13.11
N LEU A 46 -15.27 0.48 -13.02
CA LEU A 46 -15.07 1.33 -14.20
C LEU A 46 -13.89 0.84 -15.05
N GLY A 47 -12.74 0.53 -14.44
CA GLY A 47 -11.58 -0.01 -15.15
C GLY A 47 -11.87 -1.36 -15.84
N LYS A 48 -12.61 -2.25 -15.18
CA LYS A 48 -13.09 -3.50 -15.79
C LYS A 48 -14.06 -3.24 -16.94
N ALA A 49 -14.96 -2.28 -16.81
CA ALA A 49 -15.91 -1.93 -17.87
C ALA A 49 -15.21 -1.37 -19.11
N ILE A 50 -14.19 -0.52 -18.93
CA ILE A 50 -13.34 0.01 -20.02
C ILE A 50 -12.62 -1.13 -20.74
N THR A 51 -12.02 -2.06 -20.00
CA THR A 51 -11.19 -3.14 -20.58
C THR A 51 -11.97 -4.30 -21.19
N LYS A 52 -13.25 -4.47 -20.84
CA LYS A 52 -14.08 -5.58 -21.32
C LYS A 52 -14.99 -5.23 -22.49
N THR A 53 -15.27 -3.94 -22.72
CA THR A 53 -16.15 -3.52 -23.81
C THR A 53 -15.37 -3.44 -25.13
N SER A 54 -16.01 -3.81 -26.23
CA SER A 54 -15.52 -3.52 -27.59
C SER A 54 -16.15 -2.25 -28.19
N ASP A 55 -17.12 -1.67 -27.49
CA ASP A 55 -17.75 -0.39 -27.86
C ASP A 55 -16.88 0.77 -27.36
N GLU A 56 -16.26 1.49 -28.30
CA GLU A 56 -15.38 2.63 -28.05
C GLU A 56 -16.12 3.79 -27.35
N ALA A 57 -17.38 4.04 -27.69
CA ALA A 57 -18.16 5.10 -27.06
C ALA A 57 -18.47 4.75 -25.59
N ALA A 58 -18.80 3.49 -25.32
CA ALA A 58 -19.00 3.00 -23.95
C ALA A 58 -17.68 3.05 -23.14
N ALA A 59 -16.56 2.67 -23.74
CA ALA A 59 -15.24 2.77 -23.12
C ALA A 59 -14.90 4.24 -22.76
N GLN A 60 -15.11 5.15 -23.71
CA GLN A 60 -14.85 6.57 -23.52
C GLN A 60 -15.76 7.18 -22.45
N ASN A 61 -17.03 6.81 -22.40
CA ASN A 61 -17.96 7.27 -21.36
C ASN A 61 -17.52 6.79 -19.96
N ASN A 62 -17.14 5.52 -19.82
CA ASN A 62 -16.62 4.98 -18.55
C ASN A 62 -15.31 5.67 -18.13
N TYR A 63 -14.42 5.96 -19.08
CA TYR A 63 -13.20 6.72 -18.82
C TYR A 63 -13.49 8.14 -18.32
N THR A 64 -14.42 8.85 -18.97
CA THR A 64 -14.85 10.20 -18.56
C THR A 64 -15.42 10.21 -17.13
N GLN A 65 -16.15 9.16 -16.74
CA GLN A 65 -16.65 9.01 -15.35
C GLN A 65 -15.54 8.62 -14.36
N MET A 66 -14.57 7.83 -14.79
CA MET A 66 -13.48 7.35 -13.94
C MET A 66 -12.54 8.48 -13.53
N LYS A 67 -12.24 9.42 -14.43
CA LYS A 67 -11.26 10.49 -14.19
C LYS A 67 -11.54 11.32 -12.93
N PRO A 68 -12.71 11.98 -12.76
CA PRO A 68 -12.97 12.79 -11.56
C PRO A 68 -13.02 11.95 -10.28
N LYS A 69 -13.47 10.68 -10.35
CA LYS A 69 -13.46 9.75 -9.22
C LYS A 69 -12.05 9.35 -8.81
N LEU A 70 -11.14 9.24 -9.77
CA LEU A 70 -9.73 8.96 -9.50
C LEU A 70 -9.07 10.14 -8.83
N ASP A 71 -9.33 11.37 -9.30
CA ASP A 71 -8.82 12.59 -8.68
C ASP A 71 -9.32 12.71 -7.23
N GLU A 72 -10.63 12.50 -7.00
CA GLU A 72 -11.22 12.45 -5.65
C GLU A 72 -10.56 11.39 -4.77
N PHE A 73 -10.36 10.16 -5.29
CA PHE A 73 -9.71 9.09 -4.56
C PHE A 73 -8.27 9.42 -4.18
N ILE A 74 -7.50 10.05 -5.07
CA ILE A 74 -6.12 10.47 -4.80
C ILE A 74 -6.09 11.49 -3.66
N THR A 75 -6.98 12.49 -3.68
CA THR A 75 -7.09 13.48 -2.61
C THR A 75 -7.44 12.81 -1.27
N MET A 76 -8.50 11.98 -1.25
CA MET A 76 -8.91 11.28 -0.03
C MET A 76 -7.80 10.39 0.53
N MET A 77 -7.10 9.64 -0.33
CA MET A 77 -6.01 8.77 0.09
C MET A 77 -4.83 9.58 0.65
N GLY A 78 -4.49 10.71 0.02
CA GLY A 78 -3.41 11.58 0.50
C GLY A 78 -3.72 12.18 1.88
N GLU A 79 -4.95 12.65 2.10
CA GLU A 79 -5.39 13.17 3.40
C GLU A 79 -5.40 12.08 4.48
N HIS A 80 -5.88 10.90 4.12
CA HIS A 80 -5.93 9.74 5.00
C HIS A 80 -4.52 9.28 5.44
N LEU A 81 -3.61 9.07 4.48
CA LEU A 81 -2.24 8.67 4.77
C LEU A 81 -1.50 9.72 5.61
N LYS A 82 -1.72 11.01 5.33
CA LYS A 82 -1.14 12.09 6.13
C LYS A 82 -1.57 12.01 7.59
N GLU A 83 -2.85 11.76 7.86
CA GLU A 83 -3.35 11.59 9.22
C GLU A 83 -2.71 10.37 9.90
N GLU A 84 -2.63 9.23 9.21
CA GLU A 84 -2.01 8.04 9.75
C GLU A 84 -0.51 8.23 10.06
N GLU A 85 0.22 8.94 9.18
CA GLU A 85 1.65 9.25 9.34
C GLU A 85 1.93 10.24 10.48
N GLU A 86 0.99 11.14 10.79
CA GLU A 86 1.09 12.07 11.91
C GLU A 86 0.75 11.38 13.24
N VAL A 87 -0.31 10.58 13.27
CA VAL A 87 -0.86 10.02 14.52
C VAL A 87 -0.19 8.71 14.92
N THR A 88 -0.09 7.75 14.00
CA THR A 88 0.30 6.37 14.32
C THR A 88 1.74 6.28 14.86
N PRO A 89 2.75 6.91 14.21
CA PRO A 89 4.11 6.87 14.73
C PRO A 89 4.28 7.51 16.11
N GLU A 90 3.51 8.56 16.44
CA GLU A 90 3.55 9.17 17.77
C GLU A 90 3.06 8.18 18.84
N ILE A 91 1.92 7.54 18.59
CA ILE A 91 1.35 6.53 19.49
C ILE A 91 2.31 5.37 19.68
N LEU A 92 2.93 4.90 18.60
CA LEU A 92 3.90 3.80 18.63
C LEU A 92 5.11 4.15 19.50
N ARG A 93 5.75 5.29 19.26
CA ARG A 93 6.92 5.74 20.04
C ARG A 93 6.63 5.92 21.52
N LYS A 94 5.41 6.35 21.87
CA LYS A 94 5.02 6.60 23.25
C LYS A 94 4.69 5.32 24.03
N ASN A 95 4.15 4.30 23.36
CA ASN A 95 3.50 3.19 24.05
C ASN A 95 4.07 1.80 23.74
N PHE A 96 4.93 1.66 22.73
CA PHE A 96 5.40 0.37 22.23
C PHE A 96 6.92 0.36 22.01
N THR A 97 7.51 -0.84 22.03
CA THR A 97 8.92 -1.05 21.70
C THR A 97 9.07 -1.40 20.22
N ALA A 98 10.25 -1.11 19.65
CA ALA A 98 10.57 -1.43 18.27
C ALA A 98 10.50 -2.94 17.99
N GLU A 99 10.90 -3.77 18.96
CA GLU A 99 10.81 -5.23 18.85
C GLU A 99 9.36 -5.71 18.81
N GLY A 100 8.50 -5.15 19.67
CA GLY A 100 7.08 -5.49 19.71
C GLY A 100 6.36 -5.10 18.44
N GLU A 101 6.68 -3.93 17.88
CA GLU A 101 6.17 -3.48 16.59
C GLU A 101 6.65 -4.41 15.45
N ALA A 102 7.94 -4.74 15.42
CA ALA A 102 8.53 -5.61 14.40
C ALA A 102 7.83 -6.98 14.35
N GLU A 103 7.46 -7.55 15.49
CA GLU A 103 6.68 -8.79 15.54
C GLU A 103 5.31 -8.67 14.87
N GLN A 104 4.61 -7.55 15.05
CA GLN A 104 3.30 -7.32 14.41
C GLN A 104 3.45 -7.11 12.91
N VAL A 105 4.44 -6.31 12.49
CA VAL A 105 4.77 -6.13 11.07
C VAL A 105 5.06 -7.47 10.40
N GLN A 106 5.78 -8.38 11.06
CA GLN A 106 6.03 -9.73 10.54
C GLN A 106 4.75 -10.55 10.37
N LYS A 107 3.75 -10.41 11.26
CA LYS A 107 2.44 -11.08 11.10
C LYS A 107 1.66 -10.53 9.90
N ILE A 108 1.76 -9.21 9.66
CA ILE A 108 1.15 -8.55 8.50
C ILE A 108 1.82 -9.03 7.21
N VAL A 109 3.15 -8.98 7.13
CA VAL A 109 3.95 -9.47 6.00
C VAL A 109 3.64 -10.93 5.68
N LYS A 110 3.52 -11.79 6.70
CA LYS A 110 3.15 -13.20 6.50
C LYS A 110 1.77 -13.35 5.86
N SER A 111 0.81 -12.50 6.22
CA SER A 111 -0.56 -12.61 5.70
C SER A 111 -0.77 -12.15 4.27
N LEU A 112 0.18 -11.39 3.70
CA LEU A 112 0.19 -11.09 2.26
C LEU A 112 0.33 -12.35 1.39
N GLY A 113 0.87 -13.42 1.95
CA GLY A 113 1.28 -14.61 1.21
C GLY A 113 2.36 -14.30 0.16
N ILE A 114 2.68 -15.28 -0.68
CA ILE A 114 3.77 -15.15 -1.67
C ILE A 114 3.41 -14.11 -2.75
N SER A 115 2.16 -14.13 -3.23
CA SER A 115 1.69 -13.25 -4.31
C SER A 115 1.61 -11.78 -3.88
N GLY A 116 1.15 -11.51 -2.66
CA GLY A 116 1.12 -10.16 -2.11
C GLY A 116 2.53 -9.63 -1.85
N ASN A 117 3.38 -10.44 -1.19
CA ASN A 117 4.75 -10.05 -0.87
C ASN A 117 5.58 -9.73 -2.11
N LYS A 118 5.40 -10.47 -3.20
CA LYS A 118 6.05 -10.20 -4.50
C LYS A 118 5.81 -8.79 -5.01
N LYS A 119 4.62 -8.23 -4.76
CA LYS A 119 4.22 -6.91 -5.26
C LYS A 119 4.51 -5.81 -4.24
N PHE A 120 4.24 -6.08 -2.96
CA PHE A 120 4.25 -5.06 -1.91
C PHE A 120 5.64 -4.79 -1.34
N LEU A 121 6.43 -5.83 -1.09
CA LEU A 121 7.69 -5.61 -0.38
C LEU A 121 8.71 -4.78 -1.19
N PRO A 122 8.85 -4.94 -2.53
CA PRO A 122 9.69 -4.05 -3.34
C PRO A 122 9.34 -2.56 -3.21
N LEU A 123 8.05 -2.23 -3.17
CA LEU A 123 7.57 -0.86 -2.93
C LEU A 123 8.01 -0.35 -1.56
N ILE A 124 7.83 -1.14 -0.49
CA ILE A 124 8.27 -0.76 0.86
C ILE A 124 9.78 -0.53 0.90
N TYR A 125 10.56 -1.44 0.31
CA TYR A 125 12.01 -1.33 0.34
C TYR A 125 12.50 -0.06 -0.36
N GLU A 126 11.92 0.27 -1.51
CA GLU A 126 12.22 1.51 -2.21
C GLU A 126 11.83 2.73 -1.38
N ALA A 127 10.62 2.75 -0.81
CA ALA A 127 10.18 3.84 0.06
C ALA A 127 11.09 4.02 1.29
N ILE A 128 11.55 2.94 1.92
CA ILE A 128 12.53 3.00 3.02
C ILE A 128 13.87 3.53 2.50
N GLN A 129 14.30 3.13 1.32
CA GLN A 129 15.54 3.59 0.73
C GLN A 129 15.49 5.11 0.47
N ASP A 130 14.38 5.62 -0.03
CA ASP A 130 14.19 7.04 -0.34
C ASP A 130 14.08 7.88 0.94
N TRP A 131 13.31 7.42 1.94
CA TRP A 131 13.10 8.16 3.19
C TRP A 131 14.27 8.03 4.18
N ASN A 132 14.83 6.83 4.35
CA ASN A 132 15.71 6.49 5.47
C ASN A 132 17.05 5.88 5.02
N GLY A 133 17.32 5.91 3.71
CA GLY A 133 18.58 5.50 3.11
C GLY A 133 18.74 3.99 2.93
N SER A 134 19.70 3.64 2.07
CA SER A 134 19.96 2.27 1.63
C SER A 134 20.31 1.30 2.76
N GLU A 135 20.97 1.76 3.83
CA GLU A 135 21.33 0.88 4.95
C GLU A 135 20.12 0.39 5.74
N LYS A 136 19.10 1.25 5.93
CA LYS A 136 17.85 0.86 6.60
C LYS A 136 17.01 -0.04 5.70
N ALA A 137 16.98 0.21 4.40
CA ALA A 137 16.32 -0.68 3.44
C ALA A 137 16.95 -2.09 3.45
N LYS A 138 18.30 -2.18 3.46
CA LYS A 138 19.01 -3.46 3.59
C LYS A 138 18.69 -4.17 4.91
N ALA A 139 18.66 -3.45 6.03
CA ALA A 139 18.28 -4.01 7.32
C ALA A 139 16.85 -4.56 7.32
N PHE A 140 15.89 -3.83 6.74
CA PHE A 140 14.53 -4.32 6.54
C PHE A 140 14.50 -5.59 5.69
N ARG A 141 15.18 -5.62 4.54
CA ARG A 141 15.26 -6.83 3.71
C ARG A 141 15.89 -8.00 4.47
N ALA A 142 16.89 -7.75 5.31
CA ALA A 142 17.53 -8.78 6.10
C ALA A 142 16.61 -9.40 7.16
N SER A 143 15.64 -8.63 7.68
CA SER A 143 14.66 -9.09 8.68
C SER A 143 13.51 -9.92 8.09
N LEU A 144 13.35 -9.94 6.76
CA LEU A 144 12.32 -10.75 6.11
C LEU A 144 12.57 -12.27 6.30
N PRO A 145 11.52 -13.10 6.33
CA PRO A 145 11.67 -14.55 6.45
C PRO A 145 12.57 -15.14 5.34
N PRO A 146 13.39 -16.18 5.62
CA PRO A 146 14.35 -16.71 4.65
C PRO A 146 13.76 -17.10 3.28
N PRO A 147 12.59 -17.77 3.19
CA PRO A 147 11.98 -18.08 1.89
C PRO A 147 11.60 -16.82 1.10
N VAL A 148 11.13 -15.77 1.78
CA VAL A 148 10.75 -14.49 1.18
C VAL A 148 12.00 -13.78 0.64
N ARG A 149 13.10 -13.75 1.42
CA ARG A 149 14.38 -13.17 0.98
C ARG A 149 14.94 -13.87 -0.26
N PHE A 150 14.84 -15.20 -0.28
CA PHE A 150 15.28 -15.98 -1.43
C PHE A 150 14.46 -15.64 -2.69
N LEU A 151 13.13 -15.67 -2.60
CA LEU A 151 12.25 -15.35 -3.73
C LEU A 151 12.42 -13.90 -4.22
N TRP A 152 12.66 -12.97 -3.29
CA TRP A 152 13.04 -11.61 -3.63
C TRP A 152 14.26 -11.57 -4.54
N TRP A 153 15.35 -12.17 -4.06
CA TRP A 153 16.65 -12.17 -4.74
C TRP A 153 16.57 -12.82 -6.13
N VAL A 154 15.84 -13.93 -6.25
CA VAL A 154 15.72 -14.66 -7.53
C VAL A 154 15.02 -13.82 -8.60
N ASN A 155 13.92 -13.14 -8.26
CA ASN A 155 13.08 -12.54 -9.31
C ASN A 155 12.30 -11.29 -8.91
N TRP A 156 11.86 -11.12 -7.66
CA TRP A 156 10.87 -10.06 -7.38
C TRP A 156 11.43 -8.66 -7.57
N ASP A 157 12.67 -8.42 -7.16
CA ASP A 157 13.35 -7.14 -7.35
C ASP A 157 13.43 -6.74 -8.83
N ARG A 158 13.91 -7.67 -9.65
CA ARG A 158 14.07 -7.48 -11.10
C ARG A 158 12.72 -7.27 -11.78
N ALA A 159 11.72 -8.05 -11.39
CA ALA A 159 10.36 -7.91 -11.90
C ALA A 159 9.72 -6.59 -11.48
N TYR A 160 9.97 -6.12 -10.26
CA TYR A 160 9.50 -4.83 -9.78
C TYR A 160 10.07 -3.69 -10.61
N VAL A 161 11.39 -3.63 -10.75
CA VAL A 161 12.08 -2.60 -11.55
C VAL A 161 11.58 -2.61 -13.00
N LYS A 162 11.47 -3.80 -13.61
CA LYS A 162 11.05 -3.92 -15.02
C LYS A 162 9.59 -3.55 -15.25
N TYR A 163 8.66 -4.06 -14.44
CA TYR A 163 7.23 -4.00 -14.75
C TYR A 163 6.45 -2.95 -13.96
N HIS A 164 6.91 -2.55 -12.78
CA HIS A 164 6.21 -1.55 -11.96
C HIS A 164 6.91 -0.21 -12.08
N LYS A 165 8.18 -0.11 -11.65
CA LYS A 165 8.93 1.14 -11.75
C LYS A 165 9.13 1.57 -13.20
N GLY A 166 9.47 0.64 -14.08
CA GLY A 166 9.58 0.89 -15.52
C GLY A 166 8.30 1.45 -16.14
N LEU A 167 7.13 0.93 -15.72
CA LEU A 167 5.85 1.46 -16.19
C LEU A 167 5.63 2.88 -15.66
N LEU A 168 5.85 3.12 -14.37
CA LEU A 168 5.72 4.47 -13.78
C LEU A 168 6.62 5.49 -14.48
N ILE A 169 7.87 5.14 -14.79
CA ILE A 169 8.78 5.97 -15.57
C ILE A 169 8.20 6.29 -16.95
N GLN A 170 7.55 5.33 -17.61
CA GLN A 170 6.97 5.53 -18.94
C GLN A 170 5.75 6.46 -18.91
N VAL A 171 4.85 6.31 -17.92
CA VAL A 171 3.63 7.12 -17.85
C VAL A 171 3.80 8.46 -17.14
N ARG A 172 4.78 8.57 -16.24
CA ARG A 172 5.08 9.77 -15.43
C ARG A 172 6.60 9.92 -15.24
N PRO A 173 7.35 10.31 -16.29
CA PRO A 173 8.80 10.50 -16.19
C PRO A 173 9.22 11.56 -15.16
N ASP A 174 8.29 12.48 -14.85
CA ASP A 174 8.43 13.58 -13.90
C ASP A 174 8.28 13.15 -12.43
N ALA A 175 7.63 12.02 -12.15
CA ALA A 175 7.23 11.62 -10.80
C ALA A 175 8.33 10.93 -9.97
N LEU A 176 9.55 10.82 -10.50
CA LEU A 176 10.68 10.12 -9.86
C LEU A 176 11.92 11.02 -9.66
N LYS A 177 11.72 12.33 -9.63
CA LYS A 177 12.74 13.31 -9.22
C LYS A 177 12.60 13.62 -7.74
#